data_AF-A0A8J4YAP0-F1
#
_entry.id   AF-A0A8J4YAP0-F1
#
_cell.length_a   1.000
_cell.length_b   1.000
_cell.length_c   1.000
_cell.angle_alpha   90.00
_cell.angle_beta   90.00
_cell.angle_gamma   90.00
#
_symmetry.space_group_name_H-M   'P 1'
#
loop_
_entity.id
_entity.type
_entity.pdbx_description
1 polymer ?
#
loop_
_entity_poly.entity_id
_entity_poly.type
_entity_poly.pdbx_seq_one_letter_code
_entity_poly.pdbx_strand_id
1 'polypeptide(L)'
;MKDTAQLAIFIRGVTAALQVYEEFLQLVPLHGTTTGQDIFDAVLQCVKQPSLDLSRLVCVTTDGSPAMTGKKKGAASLLVRHCEAAEHTQPIHKVHCIIHQ
;
A
#
# COMPACT_ATOMS: atom_id res chain seq x y z
N MET A 1 -10.70 -18.54 -19.65
CA MET A 1 -10.60 -17.80 -18.38
C MET A 1 -9.11 -17.53 -18.16
N LYS A 2 -8.67 -16.27 -18.07
CA LYS A 2 -7.26 -15.95 -17.80
C LYS A 2 -7.13 -15.63 -16.32
N ASP A 3 -6.21 -16.30 -15.63
CA ASP A 3 -5.89 -15.97 -14.25
C ASP A 3 -5.37 -14.54 -14.19
N THR A 4 -6.13 -13.67 -13.53
CA THR A 4 -5.78 -12.26 -13.33
C THR A 4 -5.49 -12.08 -11.86
N ALA A 5 -4.28 -11.63 -11.54
CA ALA A 5 -3.90 -11.33 -10.17
C ALA A 5 -4.80 -10.22 -9.62
N GLN A 6 -5.13 -10.30 -8.33
CA GLN A 6 -5.99 -9.33 -7.66
C GLN A 6 -5.21 -8.72 -6.49
N LEU A 7 -5.21 -7.39 -6.40
CA LEU A 7 -4.64 -6.66 -5.28
C LEU A 7 -5.76 -6.20 -4.36
N ALA A 8 -5.84 -6.76 -3.16
CA ALA A 8 -6.76 -6.30 -2.14
C ALA A 8 -6.11 -5.17 -1.33
N ILE A 9 -6.77 -4.02 -1.26
CA ILE A 9 -6.28 -2.83 -0.55
C ILE A 9 -7.19 -2.54 0.63
N PHE A 10 -6.58 -2.42 1.81
CA PHE A 10 -7.23 -2.05 3.06
C PHE A 10 -6.59 -0.78 3.59
N ILE A 11 -7.40 0.06 4.24
CA ILE A 11 -6.90 1.14 5.10
C ILE A 11 -7.14 0.78 6.55
N ARG A 12 -6.18 1.16 7.38
CA ARG A 12 -6.29 1.04 8.82
C ARG A 12 -5.93 2.38 9.45
N GLY A 13 -6.84 2.89 10.28
CA GLY A 13 -6.71 4.17 10.95
C GLY A 13 -6.92 4.05 12.45
N VAL A 14 -6.46 5.06 13.19
CA VAL A 14 -6.70 5.21 14.62
C VAL A 14 -7.26 6.60 14.89
N THR A 15 -8.28 6.71 15.73
CA THR A 15 -8.87 7.99 16.14
C THR A 15 -8.18 8.55 17.39
N ALA A 16 -8.47 9.81 17.73
CA ALA A 16 -7.98 10.43 18.96
C ALA A 16 -8.47 9.70 20.24
N ALA A 17 -9.58 8.96 20.15
CA ALA A 17 -10.08 8.10 21.23
C ALA A 17 -9.40 6.71 21.26
N LEU A 18 -8.30 6.52 20.52
CA LEU A 18 -7.55 5.26 20.38
C LEU A 18 -8.37 4.10 19.81
N GLN A 19 -9.45 4.40 19.09
CA GLN A 19 -10.24 3.39 18.40
C GLN A 19 -9.59 3.07 17.05
N VAL A 20 -9.43 1.79 16.76
CA VAL A 20 -8.85 1.30 15.51
C VAL A 20 -9.97 0.94 14.55
N TYR A 21 -9.88 1.45 13.33
CA TYR A 21 -10.78 1.15 12.23
C TYR A 21 -9.99 0.51 11.10
N GLU A 22 -10.57 -0.49 10.45
CA GLU A 22 -10.04 -1.12 9.26
C GLU A 22 -11.15 -1.24 8.23
N GLU A 23 -10.89 -0.75 7.03
CA GLU A 23 -11.86 -0.75 5.94
C GLU A 23 -11.23 -1.29 4.67
N PHE A 24 -12.00 -2.10 3.96
CA PHE A 24 -11.66 -2.56 2.63
C PHE A 24 -11.97 -1.43 1.63
N LEU A 25 -10.94 -0.98 0.91
CA LEU A 25 -11.10 0.06 -0.11
C LEU A 25 -11.53 -0.53 -1.44
N GLN A 26 -10.71 -1.45 -1.97
CA GLN A 26 -10.90 -1.94 -3.32
C GLN A 26 -10.15 -3.25 -3.58
N LEU A 27 -10.71 -4.07 -4.47
CA LEU A 27 -10.03 -5.18 -5.13
C LEU A 27 -9.65 -4.72 -6.53
N VAL A 28 -8.36 -4.59 -6.80
CA VAL A 28 -7.84 -4.08 -8.07
C VAL A 28 -7.29 -5.23 -8.90
N PRO A 29 -7.85 -5.52 -10.10
CA PRO A 29 -7.27 -6.50 -11.01
C PRO A 29 -5.96 -5.97 -11.62
N LEU A 30 -4.88 -6.72 -11.47
CA LEU A 30 -3.58 -6.43 -12.06
C LEU A 30 -3.45 -7.20 -13.40
N HIS A 31 -3.56 -6.45 -14.50
CA HIS A 31 -3.50 -7.03 -15.84
C HIS A 31 -2.07 -7.08 -16.37
N GLY A 32 -1.66 -8.24 -16.89
CA GLY A 32 -0.34 -8.42 -17.49
C GLY A 32 0.72 -8.81 -16.47
N THR A 33 1.29 -7.83 -15.77
CA THR A 33 2.38 -8.04 -14.81
C THR A 33 1.98 -7.64 -13.38
N THR A 34 2.72 -8.16 -12.40
CA THR A 34 2.56 -7.87 -10.97
C THR A 34 3.88 -7.34 -10.39
N THR A 35 4.49 -6.37 -11.08
CA THR A 35 5.71 -5.73 -10.59
C THR A 35 5.40 -4.77 -9.46
N GLY A 36 6.40 -4.36 -8.69
CA GLY A 36 6.20 -3.37 -7.64
C GLY A 36 5.75 -2.00 -8.17
N GLN A 37 6.07 -1.67 -9.43
CA GLN A 37 5.57 -0.46 -10.08
C GLN A 37 4.07 -0.57 -10.37
N ASP A 38 3.62 -1.69 -10.96
CA ASP A 38 2.20 -1.93 -11.26
C ASP A 38 1.34 -1.85 -9.98
N ILE A 39 1.85 -2.44 -8.89
CA ILE A 39 1.16 -2.43 -7.60
C ILE A 39 1.16 -1.02 -6.98
N PHE A 40 2.29 -0.30 -7.02
CA PHE A 40 2.37 1.07 -6.53
C PHE A 40 1.40 2.01 -7.27
N ASP A 41 1.33 1.91 -8.60
CA ASP A 41 0.43 2.74 -9.41
C ASP A 41 -1.04 2.42 -9.10
N ALA A 42 -1.39 1.14 -8.94
CA ALA A 42 -2.72 0.71 -8.50
C ALA A 42 -3.09 1.26 -7.11
N VAL A 43 -2.15 1.22 -6.16
CA VAL A 43 -2.36 1.79 -4.81
C VAL A 43 -2.57 3.29 -4.89
N LEU A 44 -1.72 4.03 -5.61
CA LEU A 44 -1.87 5.49 -5.75
C LEU A 44 -3.20 5.87 -6.40
N GLN A 45 -3.63 5.13 -7.42
CA GLN A 45 -4.92 5.38 -8.05
C GLN A 45 -6.08 5.12 -7.09
N CYS A 46 -6.01 4.04 -6.29
CA CYS A 46 -7.01 3.68 -5.31
C CYS A 46 -7.15 4.75 -4.21
N VAL A 47 -6.05 5.22 -3.63
CA VAL A 47 -6.08 6.19 -2.51
C VAL A 47 -6.43 7.62 -2.96
N LYS A 48 -6.24 7.97 -4.24
CA LYS A 48 -6.67 9.25 -4.80
C LYS A 48 -8.20 9.40 -4.84
N GLN A 49 -8.95 8.33 -5.07
CA GLN A 49 -10.40 8.40 -5.19
C GLN A 49 -11.12 8.86 -3.90
N PRO A 50 -10.81 8.31 -2.71
CA PRO A 50 -11.36 8.80 -1.45
C PRO A 50 -10.65 10.07 -0.93
N SER A 51 -9.67 10.64 -1.66
CA SER A 51 -8.83 11.75 -1.19
C SER A 51 -8.14 11.45 0.15
N LEU A 52 -7.61 10.23 0.29
CA LEU A 52 -6.87 9.84 1.49
C LEU A 52 -5.62 10.68 1.61
N ASP A 53 -5.48 11.33 2.77
CA ASP A 53 -4.32 12.15 3.09
C ASP A 53 -3.12 11.27 3.46
N LEU A 54 -2.26 11.03 2.46
CA LEU A 54 -1.04 10.27 2.64
C LEU A 54 -0.02 10.97 3.56
N SER A 55 -0.17 12.25 3.91
CA SER A 55 0.69 12.93 4.88
C SER A 55 0.58 12.34 6.29
N ARG A 56 -0.48 11.55 6.53
CA ARG A 56 -0.75 10.86 7.80
C ARG A 56 -0.38 9.38 7.76
N LEU A 57 0.25 8.90 6.69
CA LEU A 57 0.60 7.50 6.53
C LEU A 57 1.74 7.13 7.49
N VAL A 58 1.50 6.15 8.37
CA VAL A 58 2.53 5.72 9.34
C VAL A 58 3.09 4.33 9.04
N CYS A 59 2.37 3.51 8.29
CA CYS A 59 2.73 2.11 8.08
C CYS A 59 2.16 1.55 6.77
N VAL A 60 2.91 0.65 6.14
CA VAL A 60 2.50 -0.15 4.99
C VAL A 60 2.71 -1.63 5.33
N THR A 61 1.64 -2.42 5.26
CA THR A 61 1.70 -3.86 5.48
C THR A 61 1.58 -4.59 4.15
N THR A 62 2.46 -5.56 3.89
CA THR A 62 2.51 -6.29 2.60
C THR A 62 2.67 -7.79 2.81
N ASP A 63 2.39 -8.59 1.78
CA ASP A 63 2.57 -10.06 1.78
C ASP A 63 4.04 -10.53 1.81
N GLY A 64 5.00 -9.60 1.82
CA GLY A 64 6.42 -9.92 1.88
C GLY A 64 7.09 -10.22 0.54
N SER A 65 6.31 -10.38 -0.54
CA SER A 65 6.84 -10.77 -1.85
C SER A 65 7.89 -9.77 -2.37
N PRO A 66 8.84 -10.19 -3.24
CA PRO A 66 9.85 -9.28 -3.78
C PRO A 66 9.27 -8.07 -4.52
N ALA A 67 8.12 -8.24 -5.17
CA ALA A 67 7.39 -7.15 -5.83
C ALA A 67 6.88 -6.10 -4.83
N MET A 68 6.56 -6.50 -3.60
CA MET A 68 6.11 -5.59 -2.55
C MET A 68 7.25 -4.98 -1.74
N THR A 69 8.23 -5.79 -1.34
CA THR A 69 9.26 -5.41 -0.34
C THR A 69 10.60 -5.00 -0.91
N GLY A 70 10.84 -5.21 -2.21
CA GLY A 70 12.10 -4.90 -2.89
C GLY A 70 12.63 -3.50 -2.53
N LYS A 71 13.91 -3.40 -2.16
CA LYS A 71 14.51 -2.16 -1.63
C LYS A 71 14.41 -0.99 -2.62
N LYS A 72 14.57 -1.25 -3.92
CA LYS A 72 14.54 -0.21 -4.97
C LYS A 72 13.20 -0.18 -5.71
N LYS A 73 12.69 -1.34 -6.14
CA LYS A 73 11.52 -1.45 -7.02
C LYS A 73 10.30 -2.10 -6.35
N GLY A 74 10.33 -2.34 -5.04
CA GLY A 74 9.19 -2.88 -4.32
C GLY A 74 8.12 -1.82 -4.10
N ALA A 75 6.85 -2.18 -4.23
CA ALA A 75 5.72 -1.26 -4.12
C ALA A 75 5.74 -0.43 -2.83
N ALA A 76 6.01 -1.06 -1.67
CA ALA A 76 6.12 -0.34 -0.41
C ALA A 76 7.29 0.66 -0.41
N SER A 77 8.43 0.30 -0.99
CA SER A 77 9.58 1.22 -1.09
C SER A 77 9.32 2.38 -2.06
N LEU A 78 8.52 2.17 -3.11
CA LEU A 78 8.09 3.23 -4.02
C LEU A 78 7.10 4.18 -3.32
N LEU A 79 6.14 3.64 -2.58
CA LEU A 79 5.18 4.43 -1.81
C LEU A 79 5.86 5.33 -0.77
N VAL A 80 6.81 4.78 -0.01
CA VAL A 80 7.58 5.58 0.96
C VAL A 80 8.31 6.73 0.28
N ARG A 81 9.01 6.48 -0.83
CA ARG A 81 9.70 7.56 -1.58
C ARG A 81 8.74 8.60 -2.14
N HIS A 82 7.55 8.18 -2.58
CA HIS A 82 6.52 9.10 -3.04
C HIS A 82 6.07 10.04 -1.91
N CYS A 83 5.84 9.50 -0.71
CA CYS A 83 5.51 10.30 0.48
C CYS A 83 6.68 11.20 0.91
N GLU A 84 7.91 10.71 0.93
CA GLU A 84 9.11 11.49 1.26
C GLU A 84 9.28 12.68 0.29
N ALA A 85 9.06 12.47 -1.01
CA ALA A 85 9.10 13.52 -2.02
C ALA A 85 7.96 14.55 -1.87
N ALA A 86 6.87 14.18 -1.18
CA ALA A 86 5.74 15.05 -0.85
C ALA A 86 5.87 15.65 0.57
N GLU A 87 7.09 15.79 1.08
CA GLU A 87 7.41 16.40 2.39
C GLU A 87 6.82 15.66 3.60
N HIS A 88 6.56 14.36 3.48
CA HIS A 88 6.16 13.53 4.63
C HIS A 88 7.28 13.49 5.67
N THR A 89 7.00 13.97 6.88
CA THR A 89 8.03 14.20 7.91
C THR A 89 8.23 13.02 8.86
N GLN A 90 7.25 12.12 8.96
CA GLN A 90 7.32 10.97 9.86
C GLN A 90 7.86 9.72 9.14
N PRO A 91 8.63 8.85 9.83
CA PRO A 91 9.04 7.58 9.26
C PRO A 91 7.83 6.68 8.93
N ILE A 92 7.84 6.07 7.75
CA ILE A 92 6.82 5.10 7.36
C ILE A 92 7.36 3.68 7.59
N HIS A 93 6.70 2.93 8.46
CA HIS A 93 7.09 1.57 8.78
C HIS A 93 6.63 0.59 7.69
N LYS A 94 7.46 -0.41 7.39
CA LYS A 94 7.11 -1.51 6.48
C LYS A 94 6.98 -2.79 7.28
N VAL A 95 5.79 -3.37 7.25
CA VAL A 95 5.45 -4.58 8.02
C VAL A 95 5.10 -5.71 7.05
N HIS A 96 5.48 -6.91 7.42
CA HIS A 96 5.10 -8.13 6.70
C HIS A 96 3.84 -8.70 7.35
N CYS A 97 2.81 -8.93 6.54
CA CYS A 97 1.55 -9.53 6.95
C CYS A 97 1.78 -10.91 7.58
N ILE A 98 1.22 -11.13 8.77
CA ILE A 98 1.37 -12.39 9.52
C ILE A 98 0.78 -13.61 8.78
N ILE A 99 -0.23 -13.40 7.94
CA ILE A 99 -0.88 -14.47 7.19
C ILE A 99 0.05 -15.04 6.11
N HIS A 100 1.06 -14.27 5.69
CA HIS A 100 2.00 -14.62 4.63
C HIS A 100 3.44 -14.80 5.15
N GLN A 101 3.62 -15.13 6.43
CA GLN A 101 4.94 -15.45 7.02
C GLN A 101 5.47 -16.81 6.58
#